data_AF-A0A949DVB1-F1
#
_entry.id   AF-A0A949DVB1-F1
#
_cell.length_a   1.000
_cell.length_b   1.000
_cell.length_c   1.000
_cell.angle_alpha   90.00
_cell.angle_beta   90.00
_cell.angle_gamma   90.00
#
_symmetry.space_group_name_H-M   'P 1'
#
loop_
_entity.id
_entity.type
_entity.pdbx_description
1 polymer ?
#
loop_
_entity_poly.entity_id
_entity_poly.type
_entity_poly.pdbx_seq_one_letter_code
_entity_poly.pdbx_strand_id
1 'polypeptide(L)'
;MKLTDLRLVWQDVRLAYFDERINSERALQAMLYHSFTNRLDDKHLILVEPSLAGYCPDLVIVNRKEKTVACILEIKCAPHWWHSENDVVYDLNKLNSYAQLTGTIIEFDVFGPKRVFDSKQGRWMDGRPQYSVTDSVLIGFVDIARKESVTASRDRMAHPVTMLPNFVLLSGATDPDARTAEFTIQ
;
A
#
# COMPACT_ATOMS: atom_id res chain seq x y z
N MET A 1 -6.49 -4.58 -10.15
CA MET A 1 -6.09 -5.52 -9.09
C MET A 1 -7.34 -6.05 -8.39
N LYS A 2 -7.33 -7.32 -7.98
CA LYS A 2 -8.43 -7.97 -7.24
C LYS A 2 -8.00 -8.24 -5.80
N LEU A 3 -8.96 -8.41 -4.90
CA LEU A 3 -8.68 -8.82 -3.51
C LEU A 3 -7.90 -10.14 -3.42
N THR A 4 -8.12 -11.06 -4.38
CA THR A 4 -7.35 -12.30 -4.49
C THR A 4 -5.85 -12.06 -4.71
N ASP A 5 -5.49 -11.01 -5.46
CA ASP A 5 -4.07 -10.66 -5.68
C ASP A 5 -3.43 -10.23 -4.36
N LEU A 6 -4.13 -9.42 -3.55
CA LEU A 6 -3.67 -9.00 -2.22
C LEU A 6 -3.51 -10.18 -1.25
N ARG A 7 -4.43 -11.14 -1.26
CA ARG A 7 -4.32 -12.35 -0.41
C ARG A 7 -3.05 -13.14 -0.69
N LEU A 8 -2.73 -13.30 -1.97
CA LEU A 8 -1.52 -14.01 -2.40
C LEU A 8 -0.25 -13.24 -2.03
N VAL A 9 -0.26 -11.91 -2.19
CA VAL A 9 0.85 -11.06 -1.76
C VAL A 9 1.05 -11.11 -0.25
N TRP A 10 -0.03 -11.09 0.52
CA TRP A 10 0.03 -11.17 1.98
C TRP A 10 0.53 -12.52 2.48
N GLN A 11 0.23 -13.60 1.75
CA GLN A 11 0.80 -14.91 2.03
C GLN A 11 2.32 -14.91 1.87
N ASP A 12 2.87 -14.26 0.84
CA ASP A 12 4.33 -14.16 0.66
C ASP A 12 4.97 -13.33 1.77
N VAL A 13 4.34 -12.22 2.17
CA VAL A 13 4.78 -11.38 3.28
C VAL A 13 4.82 -12.18 4.59
N ARG A 14 3.78 -12.97 4.87
CA ARG A 14 3.74 -13.85 6.04
C ARG A 14 4.94 -14.81 6.04
N LEU A 15 5.22 -15.47 4.92
CA LEU A 15 6.37 -16.37 4.82
C LEU A 15 7.69 -15.62 5.03
N ALA A 16 7.85 -14.45 4.40
CA ALA A 16 9.06 -13.64 4.54
C ALA A 16 9.26 -13.09 5.97
N TYR A 17 8.18 -12.82 6.71
CA TYR A 17 8.25 -12.44 8.11
C TYR A 17 8.81 -13.57 8.98
N PHE A 18 8.29 -14.80 8.82
CA PHE A 18 8.80 -15.96 9.56
C PHE A 18 10.20 -16.41 9.13
N ASP A 19 10.63 -16.07 7.92
CA ASP A 19 12.02 -16.23 7.46
C ASP A 19 12.95 -15.09 7.94
N GLU A 20 12.49 -14.23 8.86
CA GLU A 20 13.25 -13.12 9.45
C GLU A 20 13.71 -12.04 8.45
N ARG A 21 13.09 -11.98 7.25
CA ARG A 21 13.43 -10.99 6.21
C ARG A 21 12.77 -9.63 6.44
N ILE A 22 11.77 -9.56 7.32
CA ILE A 22 11.00 -8.34 7.60
C ILE A 22 11.26 -7.89 9.03
N ASN A 23 12.07 -6.84 9.17
CA ASN A 23 12.45 -6.26 10.47
C ASN A 23 12.20 -4.75 10.55
N SER A 24 11.63 -4.14 9.50
CA SER A 24 11.40 -2.71 9.39
C SER A 24 10.33 -2.42 8.33
N GLU A 25 9.79 -1.20 8.36
CA GLU A 25 8.84 -0.70 7.37
C GLU A 25 9.40 -0.79 5.95
N ARG A 26 10.69 -0.48 5.76
CA ARG A 26 11.39 -0.58 4.47
C ARG A 26 11.54 -2.02 3.99
N ALA A 27 11.84 -2.95 4.90
CA ALA A 27 11.90 -4.37 4.55
C ALA A 27 10.51 -4.90 4.14
N LEU A 28 9.45 -4.48 4.84
CA LEU A 28 8.07 -4.81 4.48
C LEU A 28 7.68 -4.22 3.12
N GLN A 29 7.98 -2.94 2.86
CA GLN A 29 7.75 -2.28 1.57
C GLN A 29 8.48 -3.00 0.43
N ALA A 30 9.75 -3.36 0.62
CA ALA A 30 10.52 -4.12 -0.37
C ALA A 30 9.91 -5.49 -0.66
N MET A 31 9.37 -6.16 0.36
CA MET A 31 8.75 -7.47 0.19
C MET A 31 7.38 -7.42 -0.47
N LEU A 32 6.58 -6.42 -0.15
CA LEU A 32 5.35 -6.12 -0.89
C LEU A 32 5.68 -5.82 -2.36
N TYR A 33 6.64 -4.93 -2.63
CA TYR A 33 7.06 -4.62 -4.00
C TYR A 33 7.50 -5.85 -4.78
N HIS A 34 8.36 -6.69 -4.18
CA HIS A 34 8.84 -7.93 -4.81
C HIS A 34 7.69 -8.90 -5.11
N SER A 35 6.80 -9.13 -4.13
CA SER A 35 5.66 -10.04 -4.30
C SER A 35 4.67 -9.52 -5.35
N PHE A 36 4.34 -8.23 -5.35
CA PHE A 36 3.51 -7.63 -6.40
C PHE A 36 4.14 -7.78 -7.78
N THR A 37 5.44 -7.55 -7.91
CA THR A 37 6.16 -7.66 -9.20
C THR A 37 6.11 -9.08 -9.76
N ASN A 38 6.17 -10.10 -8.90
CA ASN A 38 6.11 -11.50 -9.32
C ASN A 38 4.69 -11.99 -9.67
N ARG A 39 3.66 -11.33 -9.14
CA ARG A 39 2.27 -11.80 -9.22
C ARG A 39 1.40 -11.01 -10.20
N LEU A 40 1.67 -9.72 -10.36
CA LEU A 40 0.92 -8.88 -11.27
C LEU A 40 1.50 -8.99 -12.68
N ASP A 41 0.62 -8.94 -13.68
CA ASP A 41 1.01 -8.93 -15.09
C ASP A 41 1.60 -7.58 -15.53
N ASP A 42 2.22 -7.57 -16.71
CA ASP A 42 2.86 -6.40 -17.32
C ASP A 42 1.91 -5.23 -17.62
N LYS A 43 0.61 -5.35 -17.35
CA LYS A 43 -0.29 -4.20 -17.42
C LYS A 43 -0.24 -3.36 -16.16
N HIS A 44 0.27 -3.88 -15.05
CA HIS A 44 0.42 -3.11 -13.82
C HIS A 44 1.79 -2.44 -13.75
N LEU A 45 1.86 -1.33 -13.03
CA LEU A 45 3.10 -0.64 -12.64
C LEU A 45 3.00 -0.36 -11.15
N ILE A 46 4.08 -0.66 -10.42
CA ILE A 46 4.20 -0.45 -8.99
C ILE A 46 5.14 0.72 -8.78
N LEU A 47 4.65 1.75 -8.11
CA LEU A 47 5.37 2.97 -7.78
C LEU A 47 5.69 2.94 -6.28
N VAL A 48 6.96 3.21 -5.95
CA VAL A 48 7.43 3.31 -4.57
C VAL A 48 7.56 4.78 -4.23
N GLU A 49 6.88 5.20 -3.16
CA GLU A 49 6.91 6.60 -2.69
C GLU A 49 6.69 7.67 -3.78
N PRO A 50 5.70 7.51 -4.67
CA PRO A 50 5.46 8.53 -5.67
C PRO A 50 4.86 9.78 -5.03
N SER A 51 5.24 10.96 -5.51
CA SER A 51 4.53 12.19 -5.14
C SER A 51 3.11 12.18 -5.72
N LEU A 52 2.10 12.27 -4.84
CA LEU A 52 0.68 12.22 -5.15
C LEU A 52 -0.05 13.36 -4.44
N ALA A 53 -0.44 14.40 -5.19
CA ALA A 53 -1.23 15.53 -4.67
C ALA A 53 -0.65 16.18 -3.38
N GLY A 54 0.68 16.26 -3.25
CA GLY A 54 1.37 16.81 -2.08
C GLY A 54 1.64 15.81 -0.96
N TYR A 55 1.22 14.56 -1.12
CA TYR A 55 1.53 13.43 -0.25
C TYR A 55 2.49 12.45 -0.93
N CYS A 56 2.95 11.46 -0.17
CA CYS A 56 3.91 10.46 -0.58
C CYS A 56 3.49 9.08 -0.03
N PRO A 57 2.47 8.42 -0.60
CA PRO A 57 2.07 7.07 -0.19
C PRO A 57 3.22 6.08 -0.38
N ASP A 58 3.30 5.06 0.47
CA ASP A 58 4.41 4.11 0.42
C ASP A 58 4.45 3.29 -0.87
N LEU A 59 3.29 2.81 -1.33
CA LEU A 59 3.16 2.11 -2.60
C LEU A 59 1.90 2.56 -3.35
N VAL A 60 2.02 2.72 -4.66
CA VAL A 60 0.87 2.91 -5.55
C VAL A 60 0.95 1.95 -6.71
N ILE A 61 -0.12 1.18 -6.92
CA ILE A 61 -0.25 0.27 -8.05
C ILE A 61 -1.19 0.90 -9.07
N VAL A 62 -0.75 1.01 -10.32
CA VAL A 62 -1.55 1.56 -11.42
C VAL A 62 -1.73 0.52 -12.51
N ASN A 63 -2.88 0.53 -13.19
CA ASN A 63 -3.13 -0.21 -14.42
C ASN A 63 -2.73 0.66 -15.62
N ARG A 64 -1.60 0.34 -16.26
CA ARG A 64 -1.05 1.07 -17.42
C ARG A 64 -1.97 1.02 -18.64
N LYS A 65 -2.71 -0.08 -18.81
CA LYS A 65 -3.61 -0.29 -19.95
C LYS A 65 -4.89 0.54 -19.81
N GLU A 66 -5.47 0.54 -18.62
CA GLU A 66 -6.71 1.29 -18.31
C GLU A 66 -6.44 2.74 -17.90
N LYS A 67 -5.17 3.10 -17.64
CA LYS A 67 -4.75 4.41 -17.14
C LYS A 67 -5.46 4.78 -15.83
N THR A 68 -5.62 3.81 -14.95
CA THR A 68 -6.31 3.96 -13.65
C THR A 68 -5.37 3.60 -12.50
N VAL A 69 -5.58 4.23 -11.34
CA VAL A 69 -5.02 3.73 -10.09
C VAL A 69 -5.78 2.47 -9.71
N ALA A 70 -5.05 1.43 -9.31
CA ALA A 70 -5.62 0.17 -8.85
C ALA A 70 -5.60 0.07 -7.32
N CYS A 71 -4.54 0.58 -6.69
CA CYS A 71 -4.40 0.54 -5.23
C CYS A 71 -3.39 1.56 -4.72
N ILE A 72 -3.66 2.09 -3.52
CA ILE A 72 -2.76 2.94 -2.76
C ILE A 72 -2.56 2.29 -1.40
N LEU A 73 -1.31 2.14 -0.96
CA LEU A 73 -0.96 1.53 0.31
C LEU A 73 -0.19 2.51 1.19
N GLU A 74 -0.54 2.51 2.47
CA GLU A 74 0.25 3.07 3.56
C GLU A 74 0.71 1.90 4.44
N ILE A 75 1.98 1.88 4.82
CA ILE A 75 2.68 0.77 5.45
C ILE A 75 3.20 1.21 6.81
N LYS A 76 2.97 0.38 7.82
CA LYS A 76 3.60 0.47 9.14
C LYS A 76 4.18 -0.89 9.51
N CYS A 77 5.26 -0.89 10.27
CA CYS A 77 5.89 -2.13 10.72
C CYS A 77 6.66 -1.89 12.01
N ALA A 78 6.09 -2.33 13.12
CA ALA A 78 6.71 -2.30 14.43
C ALA A 78 6.42 -3.63 15.17
N PRO A 79 7.00 -4.76 14.74
CA PRO A 79 6.59 -6.10 15.20
C PRO A 79 6.83 -6.36 16.70
N HIS A 80 7.62 -5.54 17.38
CA HIS A 80 7.88 -5.62 18.82
C HIS A 80 7.16 -4.54 19.64
N TRP A 81 6.47 -3.62 18.98
CA TRP A 81 5.80 -2.48 19.59
C TRP A 81 4.35 -2.42 19.15
N TRP A 82 3.58 -1.51 19.75
CA TRP A 82 2.27 -1.15 19.26
C TRP A 82 2.32 0.29 18.73
N HIS A 83 1.55 0.57 17.70
CA HIS A 83 1.30 1.94 17.28
C HIS A 83 0.31 2.59 18.26
N SER A 84 0.58 3.84 18.63
CA SER A 84 -0.39 4.61 19.39
C SER A 84 -1.60 4.92 18.53
N GLU A 85 -2.76 5.12 19.15
CA GLU A 85 -3.99 5.47 18.42
C GLU A 85 -3.81 6.76 17.60
N ASN A 86 -3.06 7.73 18.13
CA ASN A 86 -2.78 8.99 17.44
C ASN A 86 -1.94 8.78 16.16
N ASP A 87 -0.94 7.90 16.20
CA ASP A 87 -0.12 7.60 15.02
C ASP A 87 -0.97 6.96 13.93
N VAL A 88 -1.80 5.98 14.32
CA VAL A 88 -2.71 5.31 13.39
C VAL A 88 -3.72 6.29 12.80
N VAL A 89 -4.31 7.18 13.60
CA VAL A 89 -5.24 8.20 13.11
C VAL A 89 -4.57 9.15 12.11
N TYR A 90 -3.30 9.50 12.31
CA TYR A 90 -2.55 10.31 11.33
C TYR A 90 -2.44 9.58 9.98
N ASP A 91 -2.10 8.29 9.99
CA ASP A 91 -2.00 7.49 8.77
C ASP A 91 -3.36 7.27 8.09
N LEU A 92 -4.41 7.02 8.87
CA LEU A 92 -5.77 6.89 8.36
C LEU A 92 -6.30 8.20 7.75
N ASN A 93 -5.86 9.36 8.23
CA ASN A 93 -6.17 10.65 7.61
C ASN A 93 -5.50 10.83 6.24
N LYS A 94 -4.26 10.35 6.06
CA LYS A 94 -3.61 10.29 4.74
C LYS A 94 -4.41 9.42 3.78
N LEU A 95 -4.77 8.20 4.21
CA LEU A 95 -5.60 7.29 3.41
C LEU A 95 -6.97 7.89 3.07
N ASN A 96 -7.60 8.60 4.01
CA ASN A 96 -8.86 9.30 3.77
C ASN A 96 -8.71 10.40 2.70
N SER A 97 -7.59 11.14 2.74
CA SER A 97 -7.26 12.14 1.72
C SER A 97 -7.09 11.50 0.35
N TYR A 98 -6.49 10.30 0.27
CA TYR A 98 -6.38 9.55 -0.98
C TYR A 98 -7.74 9.08 -1.50
N ALA A 99 -8.62 8.58 -0.62
CA ALA A 99 -9.96 8.15 -0.99
C ALA A 99 -10.79 9.30 -1.60
N GLN A 100 -10.59 10.53 -1.13
CA GLN A 100 -11.24 11.74 -1.65
C GLN A 100 -10.76 12.18 -3.03
N LEU A 101 -9.66 11.60 -3.56
CA LEU A 101 -9.20 11.86 -4.93
C LEU A 101 -10.06 11.16 -5.99
N THR A 102 -11.03 10.36 -5.59
CA THR A 102 -11.93 9.67 -6.52
C THR A 102 -12.59 10.64 -7.50
N GLY A 103 -12.57 10.29 -8.79
CA GLY A 103 -13.03 11.14 -9.88
C GLY A 103 -11.99 12.14 -10.40
N THR A 104 -10.80 12.20 -9.81
CA THR A 104 -9.70 13.07 -10.26
C THR A 104 -8.73 12.34 -11.19
N ILE A 105 -7.99 13.12 -11.97
CA ILE A 105 -6.82 12.67 -12.72
C ILE A 105 -5.59 13.15 -11.95
N ILE A 106 -4.69 12.24 -11.66
CA ILE A 106 -3.46 12.50 -10.93
C ILE A 106 -2.25 12.30 -11.82
N GLU A 107 -1.24 13.13 -11.60
CA GLU A 107 0.06 13.05 -12.24
C GLU A 107 1.06 12.47 -11.25
N PHE A 108 1.69 11.36 -11.60
CA PHE A 108 2.77 10.82 -10.78
C PHE A 108 4.11 11.38 -11.20
N ASP A 109 4.90 11.77 -10.20
CA ASP A 109 6.32 11.98 -10.36
C ASP A 109 7.05 10.64 -10.15
N VAL A 110 7.31 9.90 -11.22
CA VAL A 110 7.96 8.57 -11.15
C VAL A 110 9.48 8.68 -11.29
N PHE A 111 9.99 9.71 -11.97
CA PHE A 111 11.40 9.83 -12.35
C PHE A 111 11.93 11.28 -12.36
N GLY A 112 11.21 12.19 -11.72
CA GLY A 112 11.50 13.62 -11.70
C GLY A 112 10.35 14.46 -12.25
N PRO A 113 10.30 15.75 -11.90
CA PRO A 113 9.07 16.54 -11.90
C PRO A 113 8.49 16.87 -13.28
N LYS A 114 9.06 16.42 -14.39
CA LYS A 114 8.61 16.83 -15.73
C LYS A 114 8.78 15.78 -16.83
N ARG A 115 9.18 14.55 -16.52
CA ARG A 115 9.64 13.61 -17.56
C ARG A 115 9.03 12.21 -17.46
N VAL A 116 8.75 11.62 -18.61
CA VAL A 116 8.40 10.20 -18.78
C VAL A 116 9.49 9.51 -19.59
N PHE A 117 9.89 8.29 -19.21
CA PHE A 117 10.80 7.49 -20.03
C PHE A 117 10.03 6.76 -21.13
N ASP A 118 10.31 7.08 -22.39
CA ASP A 118 9.85 6.29 -23.54
C ASP A 118 10.83 5.13 -23.75
N SER A 119 10.42 3.93 -23.33
CA SER A 119 11.23 2.72 -23.50
C SER A 119 11.38 2.26 -24.95
N LYS A 120 10.47 2.65 -25.85
CA LYS A 120 10.58 2.31 -27.29
C LYS A 120 11.63 3.17 -27.98
N GLN A 121 11.73 4.43 -27.58
CA GLN A 121 12.67 5.40 -28.14
C GLN A 121 13.94 5.55 -27.31
N GLY A 122 14.00 4.93 -26.12
CA GLY A 122 15.13 5.01 -25.20
C GLY A 122 15.42 6.44 -24.71
N ARG A 123 14.41 7.31 -24.61
CA ARG A 123 14.60 8.73 -24.27
C ARG A 123 13.59 9.24 -23.25
N TRP A 124 13.99 10.26 -22.50
CA TRP A 124 13.08 11.04 -21.67
C TRP A 124 12.28 12.01 -22.54
N MET A 125 10.96 12.03 -22.37
CA MET A 125 10.04 12.96 -23.00
C MET A 125 9.42 13.87 -21.95
N ASP A 126 9.05 15.08 -22.35
CA ASP A 126 8.30 15.99 -21.47
C ASP A 126 6.90 15.44 -21.16
N GLY A 127 6.47 15.65 -19.92
CA GLY A 127 5.16 15.23 -19.42
C GLY A 127 5.27 14.33 -18.19
N ARG A 128 4.16 14.18 -17.47
CA ARG A 128 4.01 13.21 -16.38
C ARG A 128 2.95 12.18 -16.77
N PRO A 129 3.12 10.91 -16.41
CA PRO A 129 2.09 9.93 -16.68
C PRO A 129 0.85 10.25 -15.82
N GLN A 130 -0.28 10.37 -16.49
CA GLN A 130 -1.58 10.65 -15.88
C GLN A 130 -2.38 9.36 -15.68
N TYR A 131 -3.03 9.26 -14.53
CA TYR A 131 -3.91 8.14 -14.19
C TYR A 131 -5.17 8.66 -13.50
N SER A 132 -6.32 8.04 -13.78
CA SER A 132 -7.57 8.37 -13.09
C SER A 132 -7.70 7.60 -11.78
N VAL A 133 -8.23 8.25 -10.76
CA VAL A 133 -8.67 7.63 -9.51
C VAL A 133 -10.16 7.36 -9.64
N THR A 134 -10.58 6.12 -9.42
CA THR A 134 -11.99 5.69 -9.56
C THR A 134 -12.48 5.09 -8.25
N ASP A 135 -13.79 4.89 -8.12
CA ASP A 135 -14.40 4.23 -6.95
C ASP A 135 -13.88 2.79 -6.72
N SER A 136 -13.22 2.20 -7.72
CA SER A 136 -12.66 0.84 -7.65
C SER A 136 -11.26 0.76 -7.06
N VAL A 137 -10.62 1.90 -6.75
CA VAL A 137 -9.28 1.94 -6.15
C VAL A 137 -9.31 1.30 -4.78
N LEU A 138 -8.42 0.34 -4.53
CA LEU A 138 -8.26 -0.22 -3.18
C LEU A 138 -7.40 0.72 -2.32
N ILE A 139 -7.91 1.10 -1.16
CA ILE A 139 -7.20 1.91 -0.17
C ILE A 139 -6.73 0.96 0.94
N GLY A 140 -5.44 0.63 0.92
CA GLY A 140 -4.87 -0.36 1.83
C GLY A 140 -4.11 0.26 2.98
N PHE A 141 -4.37 -0.22 4.19
CA PHE A 141 -3.48 -0.03 5.33
C PHE A 141 -2.79 -1.36 5.63
N VAL A 142 -1.45 -1.33 5.62
CA VAL A 142 -0.62 -2.51 5.85
C VAL A 142 0.10 -2.33 7.16
N ASP A 143 -0.07 -3.26 8.11
CA ASP A 143 0.63 -3.17 9.38
C ASP A 143 1.09 -4.52 9.89
N ILE A 144 2.29 -4.54 10.49
CA ILE A 144 2.77 -5.64 11.32
C ILE A 144 3.18 -5.06 12.66
N ALA A 145 2.36 -5.29 13.67
CA ALA A 145 2.53 -4.75 15.01
C ALA A 145 2.09 -5.76 16.06
N ARG A 146 2.38 -5.47 17.32
CA ARG A 146 1.86 -6.26 18.44
C ARG A 146 0.34 -6.39 18.40
N LYS A 147 -0.19 -7.55 18.80
CA LYS A 147 -1.64 -7.85 18.84
C LYS A 147 -2.45 -6.85 19.68
N GLU A 148 -1.81 -6.19 20.62
CA GLU A 148 -2.43 -5.14 21.43
C GLU A 148 -2.67 -3.84 20.64
N SER A 149 -2.04 -3.64 19.48
CA SER A 149 -2.25 -2.46 18.63
C SER A 149 -3.67 -2.40 18.08
N VAL A 150 -4.19 -1.19 17.89
CA VAL A 150 -5.52 -0.94 17.30
C VAL A 150 -5.62 -1.42 15.85
N THR A 151 -4.49 -1.62 15.18
CA THR A 151 -4.37 -2.10 13.80
C THR A 151 -4.48 -3.62 13.67
N ALA A 152 -4.59 -4.35 14.78
CA ALA A 152 -4.81 -5.79 14.77
C ALA A 152 -6.17 -6.17 14.13
N SER A 153 -7.16 -5.26 14.15
CA SER A 153 -8.42 -5.44 13.44
C SER A 153 -9.05 -4.13 12.99
N ARG A 154 -9.82 -4.21 11.90
CA ARG A 154 -10.57 -3.11 11.30
C ARG A 154 -11.55 -2.49 12.29
N ASP A 155 -12.23 -3.31 13.08
CA ASP A 155 -13.22 -2.87 14.08
C ASP A 155 -12.63 -2.01 15.20
N ARG A 156 -11.32 -2.11 15.44
CA ARG A 156 -10.61 -1.32 16.45
C ARG A 156 -10.13 0.03 15.90
N MET A 157 -10.13 0.22 14.57
CA MET A 157 -9.76 1.47 13.92
C MET A 157 -11.01 2.31 13.65
N ALA A 158 -11.50 3.01 14.67
CA ALA A 158 -12.66 3.88 14.57
C ALA A 158 -12.36 5.13 13.71
N HIS A 159 -12.41 5.01 12.39
CA HIS A 159 -12.11 6.10 11.45
C HIS A 159 -12.97 6.01 10.17
N PRO A 160 -13.44 7.13 9.58
CA PRO A 160 -14.32 7.09 8.41
C PRO A 160 -13.79 6.27 7.22
N VAL A 161 -12.47 6.34 6.97
CA VAL A 161 -11.85 5.59 5.86
C VAL A 161 -11.98 4.07 6.01
N THR A 162 -12.01 3.55 7.25
CA THR A 162 -12.13 2.12 7.51
C THR A 162 -13.56 1.61 7.29
N MET A 163 -14.53 2.48 7.04
CA MET A 163 -15.90 2.11 6.69
C MET A 163 -16.13 2.02 5.18
N LEU A 164 -15.14 2.41 4.37
CA LEU A 164 -15.28 2.39 2.91
C LEU A 164 -15.28 0.95 2.36
N PRO A 165 -16.08 0.65 1.33
CA PRO A 165 -16.16 -0.71 0.76
C PRO A 165 -14.88 -1.14 0.05
N ASN A 166 -14.05 -0.18 -0.37
CA ASN A 166 -12.77 -0.38 -1.03
C ASN A 166 -11.57 -0.22 -0.07
N PHE A 167 -11.81 -0.03 1.23
CA PHE A 167 -10.75 -0.08 2.23
C PHE A 167 -10.39 -1.52 2.55
N VAL A 168 -9.08 -1.80 2.64
CA VAL A 168 -8.54 -3.11 3.00
C VAL A 168 -7.49 -2.95 4.10
N LEU A 169 -7.61 -3.73 5.16
CA LEU A 169 -6.57 -3.88 6.16
C LEU A 169 -5.80 -5.17 5.93
N LEU A 170 -4.47 -5.07 5.83
CA LEU A 170 -3.54 -6.19 5.80
C LEU A 170 -2.78 -6.15 7.14
N SER A 171 -3.18 -6.99 8.10
CA SER A 171 -2.66 -6.92 9.47
C SER A 171 -1.88 -8.18 9.83
N GLY A 172 -0.70 -8.00 10.40
CA GLY A 172 0.12 -9.02 11.05
C GLY A 172 0.20 -8.74 12.54
N ALA A 173 -0.67 -9.36 13.34
CA ALA A 173 -0.73 -9.21 14.78
C ALA A 173 0.28 -10.13 15.47
N THR A 174 1.36 -9.57 16.01
CA THR A 174 2.45 -10.32 16.65
C THR A 174 2.21 -10.51 18.15
N ASP A 175 2.67 -11.64 18.66
CA ASP A 175 2.79 -11.94 20.10
C ASP A 175 4.23 -12.37 20.36
N PRO A 176 5.13 -11.43 20.69
CA PRO A 176 6.54 -11.73 20.92
C PRO A 176 6.77 -12.74 22.06
N ASP A 177 5.91 -12.72 23.08
CA ASP A 177 6.02 -13.58 24.26
C ASP A 177 5.64 -15.03 23.90
N ALA A 178 4.57 -15.21 23.13
CA ALA A 178 4.17 -16.52 22.61
C ALA A 178 4.96 -16.97 21.37
N ARG A 179 5.76 -16.07 20.76
CA ARG A 179 6.45 -16.27 19.48
C ARG A 179 5.50 -16.66 18.35
N THR A 180 4.32 -16.03 18.33
CA THR A 180 3.30 -16.26 17.30
C THR A 180 2.98 -14.97 16.56
N ALA A 181 2.46 -15.08 15.35
CA ALA A 181 1.87 -13.95 14.63
C ALA A 181 0.68 -14.41 13.80
N GLU A 182 -0.39 -13.63 13.79
CA GLU A 182 -1.60 -13.87 13.02
C GLU A 182 -1.70 -12.87 11.87
N PHE A 183 -1.76 -13.37 10.64
CA PHE A 183 -1.85 -12.55 9.44
C PHE A 183 -3.26 -12.61 8.87
N THR A 184 -3.94 -11.47 8.80
CA THR A 184 -5.33 -11.36 8.35
C THR A 184 -5.50 -10.33 7.23
N ILE A 185 -6.60 -10.46 6.49
CA ILE A 185 -7.09 -9.46 5.52
C ILE A 185 -8.54 -9.14 5.85
N GLN A 186 -8.87 -7.87 6.05
CA GLN A 186 -10.20 -7.38 6.49
C GLN A 186 -10.67 -6.19 5.65
#